data_AF-A0A0N8PT67-F1
#
_entry.id   AF-A0A0N8PT67-F1
#
_cell.length_a   1.000
_cell.length_b   1.000
_cell.length_c   1.000
_cell.angle_alpha   90.00
_cell.angle_beta   90.00
_cell.angle_gamma   90.00
#
_symmetry.space_group_name_H-M   'P 1'
#
loop_
_entity.id
_entity.type
_entity.pdbx_description
1 polymer ?
#
loop_
_entity_poly.entity_id
_entity_poly.type
_entity_poly.pdbx_seq_one_letter_code
_entity_poly.pdbx_strand_id
1 'polypeptide(L)'
;MDSHEFAEWIAYSQIEPFGQDRADLPAAIISSVIANVHRSEQQQPYTPADFIPNFEPPKQQTWQDQLSLVEMLNAAYSGTDERTP
;
A
#
# COMPACT_ATOMS: atom_id res chain seq x y z
N MET A 1 -2.04 -15.71 -32.95
CA MET A 1 -1.57 -16.17 -31.64
C MET A 1 -2.24 -17.49 -31.35
N ASP A 2 -1.46 -18.56 -31.31
CA ASP A 2 -1.93 -19.91 -30.97
C ASP A 2 -1.91 -20.14 -29.45
N SER A 3 -2.64 -21.14 -28.94
CA SER A 3 -2.70 -21.47 -27.50
C SER A 3 -1.32 -21.83 -26.93
N HIS A 4 -0.50 -22.50 -27.74
CA HIS A 4 0.87 -22.85 -27.36
C HIS A 4 1.74 -21.59 -27.24
N GLU A 5 1.69 -20.72 -28.24
CA GLU A 5 2.40 -19.44 -28.26
C GLU A 5 1.99 -18.55 -27.08
N PHE A 6 0.69 -18.48 -26.74
CA PHE A 6 0.20 -17.73 -25.59
C PHE A 6 0.73 -18.29 -24.25
N ALA A 7 0.77 -19.61 -24.11
CA ALA A 7 1.32 -20.26 -22.92
C ALA A 7 2.83 -20.01 -22.76
N GLU A 8 3.58 -19.99 -23.87
CA GLU A 8 5.00 -19.63 -23.88
C GLU A 8 5.22 -18.17 -23.44
N TRP A 9 4.39 -17.23 -23.88
CA TRP A 9 4.44 -15.84 -23.43
C TRP A 9 4.15 -15.70 -21.93
N ILE A 10 3.21 -16.46 -21.37
CA ILE A 10 2.97 -16.50 -19.92
C ILE A 10 4.17 -17.08 -19.17
N ALA A 11 4.79 -18.15 -19.68
CA ALA A 11 5.98 -18.71 -19.06
C ALA A 11 7.16 -17.73 -19.12
N TYR A 12 7.33 -17.03 -20.24
CA TYR A 12 8.35 -16.01 -20.40
C TYR A 12 8.11 -14.82 -19.45
N SER A 13 6.87 -14.37 -19.28
CA SER A 13 6.53 -13.27 -18.37
C SER A 13 6.80 -13.59 -16.90
N GLN A 14 6.86 -14.87 -16.52
CA GLN A 14 7.22 -15.27 -15.16
C GLN A 14 8.74 -15.20 -14.92
N ILE A 15 9.56 -15.43 -15.96
CA ILE A 15 11.01 -15.36 -15.89
C ILE A 15 11.49 -13.91 -16.06
N GLU A 16 10.97 -13.23 -17.08
CA GLU A 16 11.18 -11.82 -17.33
C GLU A 16 9.84 -11.08 -17.28
N PRO A 17 9.41 -10.65 -16.08
CA PRO A 17 8.22 -9.83 -15.94
C PRO A 17 8.36 -8.55 -16.75
N PHE A 18 7.59 -8.47 -17.84
CA PHE A 18 7.42 -7.29 -18.64
C PHE A 18 6.12 -6.60 -18.23
N GLY A 19 6.15 -5.27 -18.14
CA GLY A 19 5.03 -4.49 -17.63
C GLY A 19 5.48 -3.34 -16.75
N GLN A 20 4.53 -2.48 -16.40
CA GLN A 20 4.77 -1.23 -15.68
C GLN A 20 5.15 -1.45 -14.21
N ASP A 21 4.74 -2.57 -13.62
CA ASP A 21 4.98 -2.90 -12.21
C ASP A 21 6.47 -2.87 -11.81
N ARG A 22 7.39 -3.15 -12.74
CA ARG A 22 8.83 -3.04 -12.50
C ARG A 22 9.40 -1.62 -12.70
N ALA A 23 8.71 -0.76 -13.44
CA ALA A 23 9.11 0.62 -13.66
C ALA A 23 8.70 1.54 -12.49
N ASP A 24 7.63 1.18 -11.78
CA ASP A 24 7.11 2.00 -10.68
C ASP A 24 8.06 2.06 -9.48
N LEU A 25 8.76 0.96 -9.16
CA LEU A 25 9.70 0.94 -8.03
C LEU A 25 10.92 1.86 -8.24
N PRO A 26 11.67 1.82 -9.37
CA PRO A 26 12.72 2.79 -9.65
C PRO A 26 12.22 4.24 -9.65
N ALA A 27 11.04 4.50 -10.25
CA ALA A 27 10.44 5.82 -10.28
C ALA A 27 10.09 6.32 -8.86
N ALA A 28 9.57 5.43 -8.02
CA ALA A 28 9.26 5.70 -6.61
C ALA A 28 10.52 5.98 -5.78
N ILE A 29 11.61 5.23 -6.01
CA ILE A 29 12.89 5.48 -5.36
C ILE A 29 13.40 6.88 -5.71
N ILE A 30 13.44 7.22 -7.00
CA ILE A 30 13.89 8.56 -7.45
C ILE A 30 13.00 9.66 -6.86
N SER A 31 11.68 9.48 -6.89
CA SER A 31 10.72 10.43 -6.32
C SER A 31 10.92 10.62 -4.82
N SER A 32 11.17 9.54 -4.08
CA SER A 32 11.42 9.60 -2.63
C SER A 32 12.70 10.36 -2.29
N VAL A 33 13.75 10.25 -3.13
CA VAL A 33 14.99 11.02 -2.97
C VAL A 33 14.70 12.50 -3.18
N ILE A 34 14.03 12.86 -4.28
CA ILE A 34 13.69 14.26 -4.59
C ILE A 34 12.82 14.85 -3.47
N ALA A 35 11.77 14.15 -3.04
CA ALA A 35 10.87 14.63 -1.99
C ALA A 35 11.60 14.85 -0.65
N ASN A 36 12.50 13.94 -0.26
CA ASN A 36 13.25 14.08 0.98
C ASN A 36 14.32 15.17 0.93
N VAL A 37 14.88 15.49 -0.24
CA VAL A 37 15.79 16.63 -0.40
C VAL A 37 15.06 17.96 -0.18
N HIS A 38 13.78 18.03 -0.54
CA HIS A 38 12.94 19.23 -0.40
C HIS A 38 12.08 19.25 0.88
N ARG A 39 12.17 18.22 1.71
CA ARG A 39 11.41 18.07 2.96
C ARG A 39 11.88 19.07 4.03
N SER A 40 10.97 19.58 4.86
CA SER A 40 11.36 20.32 6.08
C SER A 40 11.80 19.37 7.19
N GLU A 41 12.75 19.78 8.05
CA GLU A 41 13.31 18.93 9.11
C GLU A 41 12.25 18.30 10.04
N GLN A 42 11.14 19.01 10.26
CA GLN A 42 10.05 18.63 11.14
C GLN A 42 9.07 17.61 10.53
N GLN A 43 9.09 17.41 9.22
CA GLN A 43 8.25 16.42 8.54
C GLN A 43 8.83 15.01 8.65
N GLN A 44 8.00 13.97 8.57
CA GLN A 44 8.52 12.62 8.47
C GLN A 44 9.13 12.37 7.07
N PRO A 45 10.22 11.58 6.95
CA PRO A 45 10.76 11.21 5.64
C PRO A 45 9.74 10.44 4.80
N TYR A 46 9.70 10.73 3.51
CA TYR A 46 8.92 9.94 2.56
C TYR A 46 9.66 8.65 2.23
N THR A 47 8.92 7.55 2.15
CA THR A 47 9.41 6.24 1.72
C THR A 47 9.07 6.01 0.25
N PRO A 48 9.76 5.10 -0.45
CA PRO A 48 9.36 4.72 -1.82
C PRO A 48 7.91 4.23 -1.89
N ALA A 49 7.39 3.57 -0.85
CA ALA A 49 6.01 3.07 -0.84
C ALA A 49 4.97 4.20 -0.95
N ASP A 50 5.29 5.43 -0.51
CA ASP A 50 4.41 6.59 -0.63
C ASP A 50 4.22 7.06 -2.08
N PHE A 51 5.05 6.58 -3.01
CA PHE A 51 5.01 6.94 -4.44
C PHE A 51 4.61 5.77 -5.35
N ILE A 52 4.23 4.62 -4.79
CA ILE A 52 3.73 3.47 -5.55
C ILE A 52 2.19 3.50 -5.51
N PRO A 53 1.51 3.50 -6.66
CA PRO A 53 0.05 3.41 -6.68
C PRO A 53 -0.41 2.08 -6.08
N ASN A 54 -1.33 2.13 -5.12
CA ASN A 54 -2.03 0.94 -4.68
C ASN A 54 -3.21 0.68 -5.63
N PHE A 55 -3.09 -0.36 -6.45
CA PHE A 55 -4.14 -0.76 -7.40
C PHE A 55 -5.21 -1.65 -6.76
N GLU A 56 -5.00 -2.12 -5.51
CA GLU A 56 -6.04 -2.83 -4.79
C GLU A 56 -7.09 -1.83 -4.26
N PRO A 57 -8.39 -2.13 -4.44
CA PRO A 57 -9.43 -1.33 -3.80
C PRO A 57 -9.21 -1.38 -2.27
N PRO A 58 -9.40 -0.26 -1.55
CA PRO A 58 -9.26 -0.26 -0.11
C PRO A 58 -10.19 -1.33 0.47
N LYS A 59 -9.67 -2.18 1.37
CA LYS A 59 -10.50 -3.15 2.09
C LYS A 59 -11.64 -2.39 2.76
N GLN A 60 -12.87 -2.75 2.43
CA GLN A 60 -14.03 -2.24 3.15
C GLN A 60 -13.93 -2.73 4.59
N GLN A 61 -13.75 -1.81 5.53
CA GLN A 61 -13.80 -2.15 6.94
C GLN A 61 -15.22 -2.58 7.29
N THR A 62 -15.34 -3.71 7.98
CA THR A 62 -16.60 -4.16 8.56
C THR A 62 -16.91 -3.31 9.81
N TRP A 63 -18.16 -3.32 10.28
CA TRP A 63 -18.51 -2.63 11.52
C TRP A 63 -17.79 -3.25 12.73
N GLN A 64 -17.44 -4.55 12.65
CA GLN A 64 -16.66 -5.25 13.67
C GLN A 64 -15.23 -4.71 13.72
N ASP A 65 -14.60 -4.48 12.56
CA ASP A 65 -13.26 -3.88 12.50
C ASP A 65 -13.27 -2.47 13.10
N GLN A 66 -14.29 -1.67 12.79
CA GLN A 66 -14.46 -0.33 13.35
C GLN A 66 -14.67 -0.36 14.86
N LEU A 67 -15.50 -1.29 15.35
CA LEU A 67 -15.75 -1.44 16.77
C LEU A 67 -14.46 -1.84 17.52
N SER A 68 -13.69 -2.78 16.99
CA SER A 68 -12.41 -3.19 17.59
C SER A 68 -11.41 -2.04 17.70
N LEU A 69 -11.40 -1.15 16.69
CA LEU A 69 -10.57 0.05 16.69
C LEU A 69 -11.02 1.01 17.80
N VAL A 70 -12.32 1.24 17.95
CA VAL A 70 -12.89 2.11 19.00
C VAL A 70 -12.58 1.56 20.39
N GLU A 71 -12.70 0.25 20.59
CA GLU A 71 -12.36 -0.40 21.86
C GLU A 71 -10.88 -0.19 22.22
N MET A 72 -9.96 -0.36 21.26
CA MET A 72 -8.53 -0.07 21.47
C MET A 72 -8.28 1.40 21.82
N LEU A 73 -8.94 2.33 21.15
CA LEU A 73 -8.79 3.77 21.41
C LEU A 73 -9.34 4.15 22.78
N ASN A 74 -10.50 3.60 23.17
CA ASN A 74 -11.06 3.81 24.50
C ASN A 74 -10.10 3.30 25.60
N ALA A 75 -9.49 2.13 25.40
CA ALA A 75 -8.49 1.60 26.33
C ALA A 75 -7.23 2.47 26.40
N ALA A 76 -6.77 3.03 25.27
CA ALA A 76 -5.57 3.86 25.21
C ALA A 76 -5.79 5.29 25.76
N TYR A 77 -6.99 5.84 25.62
CA TYR A 77 -7.31 7.25 25.90
C TYR A 77 -8.34 7.45 27.01
N SER A 78 -8.58 6.43 27.84
CA SER A 78 -9.56 6.47 28.96
C SER A 78 -10.98 6.77 28.51
N GLY A 79 -11.39 6.30 27.33
CA GLY A 79 -12.76 6.38 26.84
C GLY A 79 -13.68 5.37 27.54
N THR A 80 -14.98 5.63 27.58
CA THR A 80 -15.99 4.75 28.19
C THR A 80 -16.76 3.96 27.14
N ASP A 81 -17.16 2.74 27.51
CA ASP A 81 -18.05 1.89 26.72
C ASP A 81 -19.42 1.79 27.41
N GLU A 82 -20.41 2.48 26.86
CA GLU A 82 -21.77 2.58 27.44
C GLU A 82 -22.66 1.37 27.13
N ARG A 83 -22.11 0.31 26.50
CA ARG A 83 -22.86 -0.92 26.19
C ARG A 83 -22.97 -1.88 27.37
N THR A 84 -22.06 -1.78 28.33
CA THR A 84 -22.08 -2.55 29.57
C THR A 84 -22.62 -1.67 30.71
N PRO A 85 -23.76 -2.03 31.34
CA PRO A 85 -24.37 -1.26 32.43
C PRO A 85 -23.57 -1.31 33.74
#